data_AF-A0A1Q8DVZ5-F1
#
_entry.id   AF-A0A1Q8DVZ5-F1
#
_cell.length_a   1.000
_cell.length_b   1.000
_cell.length_c   1.000
_cell.angle_alpha   90.00
_cell.angle_beta   90.00
_cell.angle_gamma   90.00
#
_symmetry.space_group_name_H-M   'P 1'
#
loop_
_entity.id
_entity.type
_entity.pdbx_description
1 polymer ?
#
loop_
_entity_poly.entity_id
_entity_poly.type
_entity_poly.pdbx_seq_one_letter_code
_entity_poly.pdbx_strand_id
1 'polypeptide(L)'
;MKHLHMLMAVLTIGLFLYQSYLVLSANSRAPKAVKIATHIIYALVIGSGAIMLMQLISANAPVQWVFAKVILLVAAISASVKAFHNHATPGQRKTGILISAIAYTGIVILAFAKPANLF
;
A
#
# COMPACT_ATOMS: atom_id res chain seq x y z
N MET A 1 -14.04 5.31 11.68
CA MET A 1 -13.30 4.33 10.85
C MET A 1 -12.49 4.96 9.72
N LYS A 2 -13.05 5.89 8.92
CA LYS A 2 -12.33 6.51 7.79
C LYS A 2 -10.97 7.13 8.16
N HIS A 3 -10.90 7.93 9.22
CA HIS A 3 -9.64 8.57 9.64
C HIS A 3 -8.55 7.56 10.03
N LEU A 4 -8.93 6.47 10.72
CA LEU A 4 -8.01 5.40 11.07
C LEU A 4 -7.48 4.70 9.82
N HIS A 5 -8.35 4.35 8.86
CA HIS A 5 -7.91 3.75 7.60
C HIS A 5 -6.96 4.67 6.82
N MET A 6 -7.26 5.97 6.75
CA MET A 6 -6.39 6.95 6.10
C MET A 6 -5.02 7.06 6.79
N LEU A 7 -4.98 7.05 8.12
CA LEU A 7 -3.71 7.02 8.86
C LEU A 7 -2.89 5.77 8.51
N MET A 8 -3.52 4.58 8.49
CA MET A 8 -2.82 3.34 8.13
C MET A 8 -2.31 3.37 6.68
N ALA A 9 -3.08 3.95 5.75
CA ALA A 9 -2.65 4.13 4.36
C ALA A 9 -1.43 5.08 4.25
N VAL A 10 -1.44 6.19 4.99
CA VAL A 10 -0.29 7.11 5.04
C VAL A 10 0.94 6.43 5.64
N LEU A 11 0.78 5.71 6.75
CA LEU A 11 1.87 4.94 7.36
C LEU A 11 2.43 3.88 6.42
N THR A 12 1.57 3.23 5.63
CA THR A 12 1.98 2.27 4.60
C THR A 12 2.92 2.90 3.59
N ILE A 13 2.53 4.05 3.04
CA ILE A 13 3.33 4.79 2.06
C ILE A 13 4.62 5.30 2.72
N GLY A 14 4.55 5.85 3.93
CA GLY A 14 5.72 6.33 4.67
C GLY A 14 6.75 5.23 4.94
N LEU A 15 6.32 4.05 5.38
CA LEU A 15 7.19 2.89 5.60
C LEU A 15 7.79 2.37 4.29
N PHE A 16 7.03 2.38 3.19
CA PHE A 16 7.54 2.05 1.86
C PHE A 16 8.64 3.04 1.42
N LEU A 17 8.41 4.34 1.55
CA LEU A 17 9.37 5.38 1.20
C LEU A 17 10.64 5.28 2.04
N TYR A 18 10.51 5.09 3.36
CA TYR A 18 11.64 4.91 4.25
C TYR A 18 12.50 3.70 3.87
N GLN A 19 11.87 2.54 3.62
CA GLN A 19 12.60 1.34 3.18
C GLN A 19 13.26 1.53 1.82
N SER A 20 12.60 2.23 0.90
CA SER A 20 13.14 2.55 -0.43
C SER A 20 14.36 3.46 -0.32
N TYR A 21 14.30 4.50 0.52
CA TYR A 21 15.42 5.39 0.79
C TYR A 21 16.63 4.63 1.34
N LEU A 22 16.44 3.76 2.35
CA LEU A 22 17.53 2.97 2.91
C LEU A 22 18.22 2.10 1.85
N VAL A 23 17.44 1.42 1.01
CA VAL A 23 17.97 0.52 -0.02
C VAL A 23 18.65 1.27 -1.15
N LEU A 24 18.11 2.41 -1.60
CA LEU A 24 18.62 3.13 -2.75
C LEU A 24 19.74 4.12 -2.41
N SER A 25 19.66 4.81 -1.26
CA SER A 25 20.60 5.87 -0.88
C SER A 25 21.70 5.35 0.04
N ALA A 26 21.35 4.59 1.07
CA ALA A 26 22.30 4.16 2.09
C ALA A 26 22.89 2.78 1.82
N ASN A 27 22.48 2.11 0.72
CA ASN A 27 22.72 0.69 0.44
C ASN A 27 22.49 -0.20 1.69
N SER A 28 21.54 0.22 2.52
CA SER A 28 21.28 -0.33 3.84
C SER A 28 19.91 -1.00 3.87
N ARG A 29 19.72 -1.85 4.87
CA ARG A 29 18.48 -2.62 5.03
C ARG A 29 17.68 -2.05 6.19
N ALA A 30 16.38 -2.06 6.02
CA ALA A 30 15.48 -1.71 7.10
C ALA A 30 15.65 -2.68 8.29
N PRO A 31 15.67 -2.15 9.54
CA PRO A 31 15.77 -2.98 10.72
C PRO A 31 14.54 -3.88 10.86
N LYS A 32 14.67 -4.98 11.60
CA LYS A 32 13.58 -5.97 11.79
C LYS A 32 12.28 -5.33 12.28
N ALA A 33 12.38 -4.36 13.20
CA ALA A 33 11.22 -3.63 13.72
C ALA A 33 10.40 -2.95 12.62
N VAL A 34 11.05 -2.30 11.64
CA VAL A 34 10.38 -1.62 10.52
C VAL A 34 9.70 -2.62 9.60
N LYS A 35 10.33 -3.78 9.36
CA LYS A 35 9.72 -4.86 8.56
C LYS A 35 8.47 -5.41 9.23
N ILE A 36 8.53 -5.67 10.55
CA ILE A 36 7.38 -6.15 11.34
C ILE A 36 6.27 -5.11 11.32
N ALA A 37 6.59 -3.84 11.60
CA ALA A 37 5.63 -2.74 11.55
C ALA A 37 4.94 -2.64 10.18
N THR A 38 5.70 -2.79 9.09
CA THR A 38 5.15 -2.78 7.72
C THR A 38 4.08 -3.85 7.52
N HIS A 39 4.32 -5.09 7.97
CA HIS A 39 3.34 -6.18 7.82
C HIS A 39 2.11 -5.98 8.72
N ILE A 40 2.30 -5.48 9.94
CA ILE A 40 1.19 -5.12 10.82
C ILE A 40 0.32 -4.04 10.17
N ILE A 41 0.94 -2.98 9.64
CA ILE A 41 0.23 -1.90 8.98
C ILE A 41 -0.49 -2.39 7.70
N TYR A 42 0.12 -3.29 6.91
CA TYR A 42 -0.58 -3.92 5.79
C TYR A 42 -1.85 -4.66 6.24
N ALA A 43 -1.76 -5.47 7.31
CA ALA A 43 -2.91 -6.17 7.85
C ALA A 43 -4.00 -5.19 8.33
N LEU A 44 -3.61 -4.09 8.98
CA LEU A 44 -4.54 -3.07 9.45
C LEU A 44 -5.21 -2.29 8.30
N VAL A 45 -4.48 -1.94 7.24
CA VAL A 45 -5.06 -1.32 6.03
C VAL A 45 -6.06 -2.25 5.37
N ILE A 46 -5.71 -3.53 5.20
CA ILE A 46 -6.57 -4.54 4.56
C ILE A 46 -7.84 -4.74 5.41
N GLY A 47 -7.68 -4.97 6.71
CA GLY A 47 -8.82 -5.21 7.62
C GLY A 47 -9.76 -4.01 7.70
N SER A 48 -9.22 -2.80 7.89
CA SER A 48 -10.04 -1.58 7.93
C SER A 48 -10.69 -1.26 6.58
N GLY A 49 -10.00 -1.54 5.47
CA GLY A 49 -10.55 -1.40 4.12
C GLY A 49 -11.69 -2.39 3.85
N ALA A 50 -11.56 -3.64 4.30
CA ALA A 50 -12.61 -4.65 4.18
C ALA A 50 -13.87 -4.25 4.96
N ILE A 51 -13.74 -3.73 6.18
CA ILE A 51 -14.87 -3.21 6.97
C ILE A 51 -15.58 -2.09 6.20
N MET A 52 -14.83 -1.13 5.64
CA MET A 52 -15.41 -0.03 4.85
C MET A 52 -16.06 -0.52 3.55
N LEU A 53 -15.52 -1.56 2.92
CA LEU A 53 -16.13 -2.18 1.73
C LEU A 53 -17.48 -2.82 2.08
N MET A 54 -17.60 -3.51 3.22
CA MET A 54 -18.87 -4.08 3.66
C MET A 54 -19.94 -2.99 3.87
N GLN A 55 -19.54 -1.84 4.41
CA GLN A 55 -20.43 -0.68 4.55
C GLN A 55 -20.92 -0.17 3.18
N LEU A 56 -20.04 -0.04 2.20
CA LEU A 56 -20.39 0.38 0.84
C LEU A 56 -21.34 -0.60 0.15
N ILE A 57 -21.07 -1.91 0.26
CA ILE A 57 -21.93 -2.96 -0.29
C ILE A 57 -23.32 -2.90 0.37
N SER A 58 -23.38 -2.76 1.70
CA SER A 58 -24.66 -2.66 2.41
C SER A 58 -25.48 -1.42 2.02
N ALA A 59 -24.81 -0.36 1.58
CA ALA A 59 -25.43 0.87 1.08
C ALA A 59 -25.73 0.84 -0.43
N ASN A 60 -25.54 -0.31 -1.11
CA ASN A 60 -25.69 -0.47 -2.56
C ASN A 60 -24.87 0.55 -3.38
N ALA A 61 -23.74 1.00 -2.82
CA ALA A 61 -22.83 1.90 -3.51
C ALA A 61 -22.09 1.13 -4.63
N PRO A 62 -21.65 1.81 -5.71
CA PRO A 62 -20.71 1.18 -6.62
C PRO A 62 -19.43 0.80 -5.85
N VAL A 63 -18.67 -0.18 -6.32
CA VAL A 63 -17.47 -0.68 -5.58
C VAL A 63 -16.29 -0.96 -6.49
N GLN A 64 -16.43 -0.75 -7.80
CA GLN A 64 -15.43 -1.04 -8.82
C GLN A 64 -14.12 -0.29 -8.56
N TRP A 65 -14.18 0.98 -8.12
CA TRP A 65 -12.99 1.75 -7.77
C TRP A 65 -12.27 1.22 -6.52
N VAL A 66 -13.00 0.55 -5.61
CA VAL A 66 -12.40 -0.09 -4.43
C VAL A 66 -11.64 -1.34 -4.86
N PHE A 67 -12.22 -2.15 -5.75
CA PHE A 67 -11.53 -3.32 -6.32
C PHE A 67 -10.25 -2.92 -7.06
N ALA A 68 -10.26 -1.84 -7.83
CA ALA A 68 -9.06 -1.31 -8.46
C ALA A 68 -7.96 -0.97 -7.43
N LYS A 69 -8.32 -0.35 -6.30
CA LYS A 69 -7.38 -0.11 -5.19
C LYS A 69 -6.84 -1.39 -4.58
N VAL A 70 -7.68 -2.41 -4.40
CA VAL A 70 -7.27 -3.71 -3.85
C VAL A 70 -6.25 -4.40 -4.77
N ILE A 71 -6.50 -4.41 -6.08
CA ILE A 71 -5.57 -4.98 -7.06
C ILE A 71 -4.22 -4.25 -7.01
N LEU A 72 -4.24 -2.92 -7.00
CA LEU A 72 -3.02 -2.11 -6.85
C LEU A 72 -2.32 -2.36 -5.52
N LEU A 73 -3.06 -2.55 -4.42
CA LEU A 73 -2.49 -2.83 -3.11
C LEU A 73 -1.78 -4.19 -3.10
N VAL A 74 -2.39 -5.23 -3.71
CA VAL A 74 -1.76 -6.54 -3.88
C VAL A 74 -0.47 -6.42 -4.70
N ALA A 75 -0.51 -5.67 -5.81
CA ALA A 75 0.68 -5.42 -6.63
C ALA A 75 1.78 -4.69 -5.84
N ALA A 76 1.42 -3.64 -5.10
CA ALA A 76 2.34 -2.84 -4.28
C ALA A 76 3.00 -3.69 -3.18
N ILE A 77 2.22 -4.48 -2.45
CA ILE A 77 2.73 -5.37 -1.39
C ILE A 77 3.65 -6.42 -1.99
N SER A 78 3.22 -7.10 -3.06
CA SER A 78 4.01 -8.17 -3.69
C SER A 78 5.36 -7.66 -4.20
N ALA A 79 5.36 -6.52 -4.88
CA ALA A 79 6.57 -5.90 -5.39
C ALA A 79 7.47 -5.38 -4.25
N SER A 80 6.90 -4.81 -3.18
CA SER A 80 7.64 -4.36 -2.00
C SER A 80 8.29 -5.53 -1.25
N VAL A 81 7.57 -6.64 -1.06
CA VAL A 81 8.11 -7.85 -0.44
C VAL A 81 9.29 -8.39 -1.23
N LYS A 82 9.20 -8.41 -2.57
CA LYS A 82 10.30 -8.84 -3.43
C LYS A 82 11.47 -7.85 -3.38
N ALA A 83 11.19 -6.55 -3.41
CA ALA A 83 12.22 -5.50 -3.40
C ALA A 83 13.03 -5.50 -2.10
N PHE A 84 12.38 -5.69 -0.95
CA PHE A 84 13.03 -5.60 0.37
C PHE A 84 13.48 -6.96 0.92
N HIS A 85 13.40 -8.00 0.09
CA HIS A 85 13.88 -9.33 0.43
C HIS A 85 15.41 -9.37 0.62
N ASN A 86 15.90 -10.23 1.51
CA ASN A 86 17.31 -10.29 1.87
C ASN A 86 18.21 -10.70 0.69
N HIS A 87 17.71 -11.58 -0.18
CA HIS A 87 18.42 -12.10 -1.35
C HIS A 87 18.05 -11.39 -2.66
N ALA A 88 17.34 -10.25 -2.59
CA ALA A 88 16.99 -9.51 -3.80
C ALA A 88 18.24 -8.92 -4.48
N THR A 89 18.39 -9.16 -5.77
CA THR A 89 19.45 -8.54 -6.59
C THR A 89 19.23 -7.02 -6.70
N PRO A 90 20.25 -6.23 -7.04
CA PRO A 90 20.09 -4.78 -7.25
C PRO A 90 19.01 -4.44 -8.28
N GLY A 91 18.90 -5.24 -9.36
CA GLY A 91 17.83 -5.09 -10.35
C GLY A 91 16.45 -5.36 -9.77
N GLN A 92 16.27 -6.46 -9.03
CA GLN A 92 14.99 -6.79 -8.38
C GLN A 92 14.56 -5.72 -7.37
N ARG A 93 15.50 -5.14 -6.63
CA ARG A 93 15.26 -4.04 -5.69
C ARG A 93 14.70 -2.81 -6.41
N LYS A 94 15.42 -2.32 -7.43
CA LYS A 94 15.03 -1.13 -8.20
C LYS A 94 13.68 -1.33 -8.90
N THR A 95 13.51 -2.46 -9.59
CA THR A 95 12.27 -2.77 -10.30
C THR A 95 11.09 -2.94 -9.34
N GLY A 96 11.28 -3.64 -8.22
CA GLY A 96 10.21 -3.83 -7.24
C GLY A 96 9.81 -2.53 -6.54
N ILE A 97 10.76 -1.64 -6.23
CA ILE A 97 10.46 -0.29 -5.73
C ILE A 97 9.68 0.51 -6.77
N LEU A 98 10.10 0.49 -8.04
CA LEU A 98 9.41 1.21 -9.12
C LEU A 98 7.96 0.73 -9.30
N ILE A 99 7.73 -0.59 -9.38
CA ILE A 99 6.38 -1.16 -9.51
C ILE A 99 5.52 -0.77 -8.31
N SER A 100 6.07 -0.87 -7.09
CA SER A 100 5.34 -0.49 -5.87
C SER A 100 5.00 0.99 -5.85
N ALA A 101 5.93 1.86 -6.28
CA ALA A 101 5.72 3.30 -6.35
C ALA A 101 4.59 3.67 -7.32
N ILE A 102 4.57 3.06 -8.51
CA ILE A 102 3.48 3.24 -9.49
C ILE A 102 2.16 2.78 -8.88
N ALA A 103 2.12 1.62 -8.24
CA ALA A 103 0.91 1.08 -7.63
C ALA A 103 0.38 1.97 -6.48
N TYR A 104 1.24 2.42 -5.57
CA TYR A 104 0.85 3.36 -4.51
C TYR A 104 0.37 4.70 -5.06
N THR A 105 1.01 5.22 -6.11
CA THR A 105 0.56 6.44 -6.80
C THR A 105 -0.84 6.26 -7.38
N GLY A 106 -1.09 5.12 -8.03
CA GLY A 106 -2.43 4.77 -8.54
C GLY A 106 -3.48 4.68 -7.43
N ILE A 107 -3.15 4.10 -6.27
CA ILE A 107 -4.05 4.06 -5.11
C ILE A 107 -4.40 5.48 -4.63
N VAL A 108 -3.41 6.36 -4.55
CA VAL A 108 -3.61 7.77 -4.16
C VAL A 108 -4.49 8.49 -5.16
N ILE A 109 -4.25 8.34 -6.47
CA ILE A 109 -5.10 8.93 -7.52
C ILE A 109 -6.55 8.44 -7.37
N LEU A 110 -6.76 7.12 -7.23
CA LEU A 110 -8.10 6.55 -7.02
C LEU A 110 -8.72 6.96 -5.67
N ALA A 111 -7.93 7.41 -4.69
CA ALA A 111 -8.45 7.96 -3.44
C ALA A 111 -9.17 9.30 -3.67
N PHE A 112 -8.68 10.11 -4.61
CA PHE A 112 -9.28 11.39 -4.98
C PHE A 112 -10.33 11.25 -6.09
N ALA A 113 -10.12 10.35 -7.06
CA ALA A 113 -11.04 10.09 -8.17
C ALA A 113 -12.25 9.19 -7.79
N LYS A 114 -12.75 9.30 -6.55
CA LYS A 114 -13.96 8.57 -6.12
C LYS A 114 -15.15 8.96 -7.03
N PRO A 115 -16.11 8.06 -7.31
CA PRO A 115 -17.28 8.42 -8.10
C PRO A 115 -18.06 9.60 -7.52
N ALA A 116 -18.56 10.46 -8.41
CA ALA A 116 -19.25 11.69 -8.06
C ALA A 116 -20.55 11.46 -7.26
N ASN A 117 -21.16 10.29 -7.45
CA ASN A 117 -22.43 9.85 -6.85
C ASN A 117 -22.31 9.26 -5.43
N LEU A 118 -21.23 9.55 -4.70
CA LEU A 118 -21.02 9.09 -3.32
C LEU A 118 -21.31 10.11 -2.24
N PHE A 119 -21.85 11.27 -2.60
CA PHE A 119 -22.42 12.27 -1.70
C PHE A 119 -23.56 12.99 -2.42
#